data_AF-A0A7S3H2I6-F1
#
_entry.id   AF-A0A7S3H2I6-F1
#
_cell.length_a   1.000
_cell.length_b   1.000
_cell.length_c   1.000
_cell.angle_alpha   90.00
_cell.angle_beta   90.00
_cell.angle_gamma   90.00
#
_symmetry.space_group_name_H-M   'P 1'
#
loop_
_entity.id
_entity.type
_entity.pdbx_description
1 polymer ?
#
loop_
_entity_poly.entity_id
_entity_poly.type
_entity_poly.pdbx_seq_one_letter_code
_entity_poly.pdbx_strand_id
1 'polypeptide(L)'
;MRRSIGITRVALRASRSIGNGVASSYAQQTRTLHIVKDSFVDKTPITAQLWQMRNSDDRISESDNVVSDASRSTEARTSEQSRIVMRYCFSSDSHLRDLYVDHTGNILTGKLLEDLDALAGNVANKHCCDENLASKRLSLVTASVDEIIQSSPIPTSDDLVLTGYVVWVGKSSLDVNVEIHRARDYDSSAAVPAAREKSRLLSSTFTYVARHRATGKAAMANPLALTTEAEKALFAQRATAAELRRSQRDTPPVAAIEETEALQRLIEEGSAMQDMPALGHRNAILMKHTGLENSVVCQPQNVNTGGRVFGGFIMHRAFDLALSTSYIFAGAYPIFLEVDKIAFR
;
A
#
# COMPACT_ATOMS: atom_id res chain seq x y z
N MET A 1 27.09 14.94 39.40
CA MET A 1 26.56 16.11 38.67
C MET A 1 25.55 15.63 37.63
N ARG A 2 24.24 15.67 37.94
CA ARG A 2 23.16 15.41 36.97
C ARG A 2 22.71 16.76 36.42
N ARG A 3 22.85 16.99 35.11
CA ARG A 3 22.26 18.16 34.43
C ARG A 3 20.88 17.75 33.92
N SER A 4 19.83 18.28 34.56
CA SER A 4 18.48 18.28 34.00
C SER A 4 18.38 19.41 32.98
N ILE A 5 17.83 19.10 31.81
CA ILE A 5 17.41 20.11 30.84
C ILE A 5 15.90 20.26 31.06
N GLY A 6 15.51 21.37 31.68
CA GLY A 6 14.11 21.73 31.88
C GLY A 6 13.50 22.24 30.57
N ILE A 7 12.51 21.53 30.05
CA ILE A 7 11.69 22.01 28.93
C ILE A 7 10.71 23.03 29.50
N THR A 8 10.92 24.30 29.16
CA THR A 8 10.00 25.39 29.52
C THR A 8 8.72 25.27 28.70
N ARG A 9 7.57 25.23 29.38
CA ARG A 9 6.22 25.29 28.80
C ARG A 9 6.11 26.43 27.79
N VAL A 10 5.78 26.13 26.54
CA VAL A 10 5.27 27.12 25.59
C VAL A 10 3.76 27.23 25.80
N ALA A 11 3.34 28.28 26.52
CA ALA A 11 1.95 28.65 26.64
C ALA A 11 1.58 29.56 25.46
N LEU A 12 0.71 29.09 24.57
CA LEU A 12 0.05 29.94 23.58
C LEU A 12 -1.12 30.65 24.26
N ARG A 13 -1.11 31.99 24.26
CA ARG A 13 -2.28 32.79 24.64
C ARG A 13 -2.51 33.91 23.63
N ALA A 14 -3.72 33.95 23.11
CA ALA A 14 -4.20 34.98 22.19
C ALA A 14 -4.60 36.29 22.92
N SER A 15 -4.65 37.34 22.09
CA SER A 15 -5.36 38.63 22.20
C SER A 15 -4.95 39.67 23.25
N ARG A 16 -4.51 40.83 22.74
CA ARG A 16 -4.73 42.14 23.35
C ARG A 16 -5.14 43.16 22.28
N SER A 17 -6.25 43.86 22.54
CA SER A 17 -6.66 45.09 21.87
C SER A 17 -6.00 46.29 22.55
N ILE A 18 -5.36 47.16 21.76
CA ILE A 18 -5.01 48.55 22.09
C ILE A 18 -5.04 49.25 20.71
N GLY A 19 -5.88 50.24 20.40
CA GLY A 19 -6.02 51.55 21.04
C GLY A 19 -5.39 52.60 20.12
N ASN A 20 -6.21 53.53 19.62
CA ASN A 20 -5.99 54.53 18.57
C ASN A 20 -4.63 55.29 18.56
N GLY A 21 -4.11 55.56 17.36
CA GLY A 21 -3.14 56.64 17.15
C GLY A 21 -2.44 56.66 15.79
N VAL A 22 -2.70 57.74 15.03
CA VAL A 22 -1.89 58.33 13.95
C VAL A 22 -1.98 57.66 12.56
N ALA A 23 -2.74 58.32 11.68
CA ALA A 23 -2.75 58.08 10.25
C ALA A 23 -1.43 58.52 9.62
N SER A 24 -0.54 57.56 9.37
CA SER A 24 0.62 57.73 8.51
C SER A 24 0.32 57.11 7.15
N SER A 25 0.47 57.89 6.08
CA SER A 25 0.28 57.48 4.69
C SER A 25 1.40 56.53 4.25
N TYR A 26 1.31 55.28 4.68
CA TYR A 26 2.03 54.19 4.04
C TYR A 26 1.15 53.65 2.92
N ALA A 27 1.68 53.67 1.69
CA ALA A 27 1.09 52.99 0.56
C ALA A 27 0.65 51.59 0.99
N GLN A 28 -0.64 51.30 0.92
CA GLN A 28 -1.19 49.99 1.22
C GLN A 28 -0.60 49.00 0.20
N GLN A 29 0.50 48.35 0.57
CA GLN A 29 0.93 47.11 -0.07
C GLN A 29 -0.26 46.18 0.03
N THR A 30 -0.96 45.99 -1.10
CA THR A 30 -2.09 45.07 -1.18
C THR A 30 -1.54 43.68 -0.89
N ARG A 31 -1.72 43.21 0.35
CA ARG A 31 -1.33 41.85 0.72
C ARG A 31 -2.27 40.91 0.01
N THR A 32 -1.81 40.34 -1.11
CA THR A 32 -2.54 39.28 -1.80
C THR A 32 -2.61 38.08 -0.87
N LEU A 33 -3.80 37.81 -0.33
CA LEU A 33 -4.06 36.59 0.42
C LEU A 33 -4.09 35.42 -0.57
N HIS A 34 -3.02 34.66 -0.62
CA HIS A 34 -2.99 33.41 -1.36
C HIS A 34 -3.60 32.30 -0.48
N ILE A 35 -4.81 31.88 -0.82
CA ILE A 35 -5.44 30.72 -0.18
C ILE A 35 -4.86 29.47 -0.83
N VAL A 36 -4.14 28.66 -0.05
CA VAL A 36 -3.67 27.34 -0.49
C VAL A 36 -4.89 26.42 -0.60
N LYS A 37 -5.29 26.07 -1.83
CA LYS A 37 -6.51 25.30 -2.08
C LYS A 37 -6.31 23.81 -2.34
N ASP A 38 -5.09 23.36 -2.61
CA ASP A 38 -4.81 21.94 -2.83
C ASP A 38 -3.42 21.60 -2.35
N SER A 39 -3.32 20.63 -1.44
CA SER A 39 -2.04 20.06 -1.04
C SER A 39 -2.22 18.59 -0.62
N PHE A 40 -2.58 17.72 -1.56
CA PHE A 40 -2.40 16.27 -1.40
C PHE A 40 -0.92 15.86 -1.57
N VAL A 41 -0.01 16.63 -0.97
CA VAL A 41 1.44 16.61 -1.28
C VAL A 41 2.11 15.29 -0.87
N ASP A 42 1.52 14.54 0.06
CA ASP A 42 2.16 13.36 0.65
C ASP A 42 1.70 12.02 0.07
N LYS A 43 0.79 12.02 -0.91
CA LYS A 43 0.34 10.79 -1.59
C LYS A 43 0.84 10.76 -3.01
N THR A 44 1.00 9.55 -3.53
CA THR A 44 1.16 9.38 -4.96
C THR A 44 -0.08 9.92 -5.70
N PRO A 45 0.07 10.43 -6.94
CA PRO A 45 -1.07 10.92 -7.73
C PRO A 45 -2.19 9.89 -7.86
N ILE A 46 -1.83 8.61 -7.96
CA ILE A 46 -2.75 7.52 -8.22
C ILE A 46 -3.49 7.13 -6.94
N THR A 47 -2.78 7.03 -5.82
CA THR A 47 -3.43 6.86 -4.51
C THR A 47 -4.36 8.04 -4.22
N ALA A 48 -3.95 9.28 -4.51
CA ALA A 48 -4.80 10.46 -4.35
C ALA A 48 -6.07 10.37 -5.21
N GLN A 49 -5.95 10.02 -6.49
CA GLN A 49 -7.08 9.84 -7.40
C GLN A 49 -8.03 8.73 -6.94
N LEU A 50 -7.47 7.58 -6.55
CA LEU A 50 -8.22 6.44 -6.02
C LEU A 50 -8.99 6.82 -4.74
N TRP A 51 -8.40 7.63 -3.87
CA TRP A 51 -9.09 8.11 -2.67
C TRP A 51 -10.15 9.16 -3.00
N GLN A 52 -9.93 10.01 -4.00
CA GLN A 52 -10.96 10.93 -4.48
C GLN A 52 -12.17 10.18 -5.03
N MET A 53 -11.96 9.14 -5.85
CA MET A 53 -13.04 8.26 -6.34
C MET A 53 -13.85 7.66 -5.17
N ARG A 54 -13.14 7.16 -4.15
CA ARG A 54 -13.79 6.62 -2.95
C ARG A 54 -14.56 7.69 -2.16
N ASN A 55 -14.02 8.90 -2.06
CA ASN A 55 -14.65 10.00 -1.35
C ASN A 55 -15.84 10.61 -2.11
N SER A 56 -15.83 10.62 -3.45
CA SER A 56 -16.98 11.05 -4.24
C SER A 56 -18.16 10.09 -4.06
N ASP A 57 -17.87 8.78 -4.08
CA ASP A 57 -18.86 7.76 -3.76
C ASP A 57 -19.37 7.95 -2.31
N ASP A 58 -18.47 8.36 -1.41
CA ASP A 58 -18.82 8.64 -0.02
C ASP A 58 -19.72 9.89 0.16
N ARG A 59 -19.62 10.92 -0.70
CA ARG A 59 -20.44 12.15 -0.57
C ARG A 59 -21.83 12.01 -1.16
N ILE A 60 -21.99 11.19 -2.21
CA ILE A 60 -23.27 10.98 -2.88
C ILE A 60 -24.29 10.31 -1.94
N SER A 61 -23.83 9.55 -0.94
CA SER A 61 -24.72 8.76 -0.06
C SER A 61 -24.97 9.34 1.35
N GLU A 62 -24.59 10.59 1.64
CA GLU A 62 -24.86 11.25 2.94
C GLU A 62 -26.31 11.73 3.12
N SER A 63 -27.19 11.55 2.13
CA SER A 63 -28.57 12.04 2.16
C SER A 63 -29.61 11.10 2.79
N ASP A 64 -29.26 9.91 3.29
CA ASP A 64 -30.27 8.94 3.73
C ASP A 64 -30.15 8.43 5.18
N ASN A 65 -31.33 8.31 5.80
CA ASN A 65 -31.62 8.06 7.20
C ASN A 65 -30.96 6.81 7.82
N VAL A 66 -30.72 6.88 9.13
CA VAL A 66 -30.23 5.80 9.99
C VAL A 66 -31.22 4.64 10.03
N VAL A 67 -30.92 3.55 9.32
CA VAL A 67 -31.69 2.29 9.38
C VAL A 67 -30.93 1.22 10.18
N SER A 68 -31.70 0.49 11.00
CA SER A 68 -31.30 -0.46 12.05
C SER A 68 -30.68 -1.79 11.55
N ASP A 69 -30.20 -2.59 12.49
CA ASP A 69 -29.15 -3.62 12.33
C ASP A 69 -29.58 -5.05 11.98
N ALA A 70 -30.46 -5.22 10.98
CA ALA A 70 -30.93 -6.54 10.57
C ALA A 70 -30.48 -6.91 9.13
N SER A 71 -29.64 -7.96 9.05
CA SER A 71 -29.25 -8.73 7.86
C SER A 71 -28.86 -7.95 6.59
N ARG A 72 -27.56 -7.72 6.40
CA ARG A 72 -27.01 -7.40 5.09
C ARG A 72 -27.31 -8.56 4.12
N SER A 73 -28.22 -8.36 3.17
CA SER A 73 -28.39 -9.24 2.03
C SER A 73 -27.19 -9.04 1.11
N THR A 74 -26.30 -10.03 1.03
CA THR A 74 -25.17 -9.98 0.11
C THR A 74 -25.59 -10.53 -1.24
N GLU A 75 -25.44 -9.73 -2.29
CA GLU A 75 -25.68 -10.16 -3.67
C GLU A 75 -24.40 -10.77 -4.26
N ALA A 76 -24.56 -11.78 -5.12
CA ALA A 76 -23.43 -12.37 -5.83
C ALA A 76 -22.96 -11.39 -6.92
N ARG A 77 -21.66 -11.09 -6.95
CA ARG A 77 -21.06 -10.12 -7.87
C ARG A 77 -19.96 -10.73 -8.69
N THR A 78 -19.84 -10.34 -9.96
CA THR A 78 -18.76 -10.82 -10.82
C THR A 78 -17.48 -10.05 -10.54
N SER A 79 -16.34 -10.64 -10.92
CA SER A 79 -15.02 -10.00 -10.84
C SER A 79 -15.00 -8.66 -11.59
N GLU A 80 -15.57 -8.62 -12.80
CA GLU A 80 -15.62 -7.48 -13.71
C GLU A 80 -16.41 -6.29 -13.13
N GLN A 81 -17.50 -6.53 -12.39
CA GLN A 81 -18.25 -5.46 -11.73
C GLN A 81 -17.39 -4.66 -10.72
N SER A 82 -16.41 -5.32 -10.10
CA SER A 82 -15.47 -4.71 -9.16
C SER A 82 -14.11 -4.35 -9.76
N ARG A 83 -13.89 -4.64 -11.04
CA ARG A 83 -12.61 -4.38 -11.71
C ARG A 83 -12.35 -2.87 -11.78
N ILE A 84 -11.10 -2.51 -11.53
CA ILE A 84 -10.59 -1.15 -11.69
C ILE A 84 -9.30 -1.22 -12.50
N VAL A 85 -9.20 -0.32 -13.48
CA VAL A 85 -8.05 -0.18 -14.36
C VAL A 85 -7.55 1.25 -14.26
N MET A 86 -6.27 1.43 -13.95
CA MET A 86 -5.58 2.71 -13.89
C MET A 86 -4.48 2.72 -14.94
N ARG A 87 -4.24 3.86 -15.59
CA ARG A 87 -3.17 4.02 -16.57
C ARG A 87 -2.14 5.02 -16.07
N TYR A 88 -0.87 4.64 -16.12
CA TYR A 88 0.25 5.56 -15.97
C TYR A 88 0.64 6.07 -17.36
N CYS A 89 0.39 7.34 -17.63
CA CYS A 89 0.68 7.97 -18.92
C CYS A 89 2.13 8.47 -19.01
N PHE A 90 3.13 7.66 -18.61
CA PHE A 90 4.52 8.09 -18.52
C PHE A 90 5.13 8.56 -19.84
N SER A 91 4.65 8.08 -20.99
CA SER A 91 5.17 8.50 -22.30
C SER A 91 4.79 9.94 -22.64
N SER A 92 3.61 10.39 -22.21
CA SER A 92 3.04 11.69 -22.57
C SER A 92 3.09 12.72 -21.43
N ASP A 93 3.04 12.27 -20.18
CA ASP A 93 3.10 13.12 -18.98
C ASP A 93 4.46 12.98 -18.29
N SER A 94 5.37 13.90 -18.59
CA SER A 94 6.69 13.94 -17.97
C SER A 94 6.63 14.26 -16.47
N HIS A 95 5.66 15.07 -16.03
CA HIS A 95 5.53 15.42 -14.62
C HIS A 95 5.13 14.21 -13.79
N LEU A 96 4.15 13.43 -14.26
CA LEU A 96 3.78 12.17 -13.65
C LEU A 96 4.97 11.21 -13.63
N ARG A 97 5.71 11.08 -14.74
CA ARG A 97 6.90 10.23 -14.81
C ARG A 97 7.95 10.63 -13.79
N ASP A 98 8.27 11.92 -13.66
CA ASP A 98 9.28 12.43 -12.71
C ASP A 98 8.89 12.13 -11.25
N LEU A 99 7.61 11.99 -10.94
CA LEU A 99 7.16 11.57 -9.61
C LEU A 99 7.40 10.08 -9.33
N TYR A 100 7.61 9.24 -10.33
CA TYR A 100 7.75 7.78 -10.19
C TYR A 100 9.14 7.27 -10.56
N VAL A 101 10.06 8.14 -10.97
CA VAL A 101 11.40 7.76 -11.43
C VAL A 101 12.45 8.23 -10.43
N ASP A 102 13.41 7.36 -10.15
CA ASP A 102 14.58 7.72 -9.35
C ASP A 102 15.68 8.39 -10.19
N HIS A 103 16.78 8.78 -9.55
CA HIS A 103 17.91 9.41 -10.23
C HIS A 103 18.65 8.50 -11.24
N THR A 104 18.38 7.20 -11.23
CA THR A 104 18.95 6.22 -12.18
C THR A 104 18.02 5.92 -13.36
N GLY A 105 16.79 6.45 -13.35
CA GLY A 105 15.79 6.17 -14.38
C GLY A 105 14.89 4.95 -14.07
N ASN A 106 15.09 4.29 -12.92
CA ASN A 106 14.28 3.16 -12.50
C ASN A 106 13.00 3.63 -11.79
N ILE A 107 11.98 2.76 -11.78
CA ILE A 107 10.73 3.07 -11.09
C ILE A 107 10.93 3.04 -9.57
N LEU A 108 10.32 4.00 -8.87
CA LEU A 108 10.27 4.04 -7.42
C LEU A 108 9.31 2.97 -6.90
N THR A 109 9.83 1.75 -6.68
CA THR A 109 9.03 0.60 -6.22
C THR A 109 8.25 0.89 -4.93
N GLY A 110 8.80 1.67 -3.99
CA GLY A 110 8.07 2.08 -2.79
C GLY A 110 6.72 2.76 -3.09
N LYS A 111 6.71 3.70 -4.04
CA LYS A 111 5.49 4.37 -4.52
C LYS A 111 4.55 3.39 -5.24
N LEU A 112 5.12 2.45 -5.98
CA LEU A 112 4.35 1.43 -6.68
C LEU A 112 3.62 0.51 -5.68
N LEU A 113 4.29 0.08 -4.62
CA LEU A 113 3.68 -0.73 -3.55
C LEU A 113 2.52 0.02 -2.86
N GLU A 114 2.67 1.33 -2.68
CA GLU A 114 1.61 2.19 -2.16
C GLU A 114 0.37 2.20 -3.08
N ASP A 115 0.59 2.36 -4.39
CA ASP A 115 -0.47 2.36 -5.40
C ASP A 115 -1.17 1.02 -5.55
N LEU A 116 -0.41 -0.08 -5.50
CA LEU A 116 -0.95 -1.44 -5.59
C LEU A 116 -1.94 -1.72 -4.44
N ASP A 117 -1.58 -1.36 -3.21
CA ASP A 117 -2.49 -1.50 -2.07
C ASP A 117 -3.69 -0.55 -2.19
N ALA A 118 -3.50 0.68 -2.68
CA ALA A 118 -4.60 1.64 -2.85
C ALA A 118 -5.63 1.13 -3.86
N LEU A 119 -5.14 0.58 -4.98
CA LEU A 119 -5.97 -0.02 -6.02
C LEU A 119 -6.71 -1.25 -5.49
N ALA A 120 -6.01 -2.16 -4.81
CA ALA A 120 -6.61 -3.34 -4.21
C ALA A 120 -7.71 -2.98 -3.21
N GLY A 121 -7.48 -1.98 -2.36
CA GLY A 121 -8.45 -1.49 -1.38
C GLY A 121 -9.69 -0.88 -2.02
N ASN A 122 -9.54 -0.20 -3.16
CA ASN A 122 -10.66 0.34 -3.92
C ASN A 122 -11.46 -0.73 -4.64
N VAL A 123 -10.81 -1.73 -5.24
CA VAL A 123 -11.47 -2.90 -5.82
C VAL A 123 -12.27 -3.65 -4.76
N ALA A 124 -11.65 -3.88 -3.59
CA ALA A 124 -12.33 -4.52 -2.47
C ALA A 124 -13.54 -3.71 -1.99
N ASN A 125 -13.41 -2.38 -1.95
CA ASN A 125 -14.51 -1.49 -1.56
C ASN A 125 -15.65 -1.54 -2.58
N LYS A 126 -15.35 -1.40 -3.87
CA LYS A 126 -16.32 -1.50 -4.97
C LYS A 126 -17.05 -2.85 -4.97
N HIS A 127 -16.35 -3.94 -4.67
CA HIS A 127 -16.95 -5.27 -4.56
C HIS A 127 -17.89 -5.40 -3.35
N CYS A 128 -17.53 -4.79 -2.22
CA CYS A 128 -18.27 -4.87 -0.96
C CYS A 128 -19.31 -3.75 -0.76
N CYS A 129 -19.53 -2.85 -1.70
CA CYS A 129 -20.51 -1.77 -1.59
C CYS A 129 -21.63 -1.96 -2.62
N ASP A 130 -22.88 -2.15 -2.19
CA ASP A 130 -24.03 -2.31 -3.08
C ASP A 130 -24.71 -0.95 -3.33
N GLU A 131 -25.16 -0.72 -4.56
CA GLU A 131 -25.79 0.55 -4.98
C GLU A 131 -27.08 0.86 -4.20
N ASN A 132 -27.76 -0.17 -3.69
CA ASN A 132 -29.04 -0.05 -2.99
C ASN A 132 -28.92 0.21 -1.47
N LEU A 133 -27.71 0.29 -0.93
CA LEU A 133 -27.51 0.43 0.52
C LEU A 133 -26.68 1.68 0.82
N ALA A 134 -27.39 2.78 1.11
CA ALA A 134 -26.95 3.81 2.04
C ALA A 134 -26.52 3.23 3.43
N SER A 135 -26.80 1.94 3.67
CA SER A 135 -26.59 1.27 4.94
C SER A 135 -25.22 0.59 5.06
N LYS A 136 -24.36 1.20 5.88
CA LYS A 136 -23.26 0.59 6.67
C LYS A 136 -21.99 0.24 5.90
N ARG A 137 -21.23 1.29 5.58
CA ARG A 137 -19.90 1.19 4.98
C ARG A 137 -18.96 0.34 5.83
N LEU A 138 -18.41 -0.69 5.19
CA LEU A 138 -17.41 -1.55 5.78
C LEU A 138 -16.05 -0.85 5.83
N SER A 139 -15.36 -1.00 6.96
CA SER A 139 -13.93 -0.73 7.07
C SER A 139 -13.20 -1.93 6.47
N LEU A 140 -12.60 -1.72 5.30
CA LEU A 140 -11.72 -2.68 4.65
C LEU A 140 -10.28 -2.37 5.02
N VAL A 141 -9.57 -3.40 5.46
CA VAL A 141 -8.15 -3.32 5.86
C VAL A 141 -7.35 -4.39 5.15
N THR A 142 -6.13 -4.05 4.75
CA THR A 142 -5.14 -5.00 4.24
C THR A 142 -4.70 -5.91 5.38
N ALA A 143 -4.92 -7.21 5.23
CA ALA A 143 -4.54 -8.21 6.23
C ALA A 143 -3.22 -8.89 5.85
N SER A 144 -3.02 -9.18 4.58
CA SER A 144 -1.77 -9.71 4.06
C SER A 144 -1.62 -9.38 2.58
N VAL A 145 -0.37 -9.40 2.13
CA VAL A 145 -0.01 -9.36 0.72
C VAL A 145 0.77 -10.65 0.47
N ASP A 146 0.35 -11.42 -0.52
CA ASP A 146 1.15 -12.54 -1.00
C ASP A 146 2.39 -12.00 -1.72
N GLU A 147 3.26 -12.89 -2.17
CA GLU A 147 4.49 -12.52 -2.87
C GLU A 147 4.22 -11.49 -4.00
N ILE A 148 5.07 -10.48 -4.06
CA ILE A 148 5.05 -9.44 -5.09
C ILE A 148 6.20 -9.76 -6.04
N ILE A 149 5.88 -10.32 -7.20
CA ILE A 149 6.88 -10.81 -8.15
C ILE A 149 7.00 -9.82 -9.31
N GLN A 150 8.20 -9.29 -9.55
CA GLN A 150 8.51 -8.54 -10.75
C GLN A 150 9.06 -9.47 -11.83
N SER A 151 8.21 -9.86 -12.79
CA SER A 151 8.59 -10.78 -13.86
C SER A 151 9.55 -10.16 -14.88
N SER A 152 9.53 -8.83 -15.04
CA SER A 152 10.49 -8.12 -15.90
C SER A 152 10.64 -6.66 -15.48
N PRO A 153 11.75 -5.99 -15.84
CA PRO A 153 11.96 -4.59 -15.50
C PRO A 153 10.81 -3.70 -15.98
N ILE A 154 10.33 -2.83 -15.08
CA ILE A 154 9.22 -1.92 -15.36
C ILE A 154 9.76 -0.71 -16.13
N PRO A 155 9.40 -0.51 -17.42
CA PRO A 155 9.89 0.61 -18.19
C PRO A 155 9.23 1.91 -17.72
N THR A 156 10.05 2.95 -17.59
CA THR A 156 9.60 4.30 -17.19
C THR A 156 9.32 5.20 -18.39
N SER A 157 9.69 4.77 -19.61
CA SER A 157 9.43 5.47 -20.87
C SER A 157 8.10 5.07 -21.54
N ASP A 158 7.56 3.91 -21.17
CA ASP A 158 6.32 3.38 -21.75
C ASP A 158 5.15 3.65 -20.80
N ASP A 159 3.95 3.81 -21.36
CA ASP A 159 2.73 3.84 -20.55
C ASP A 159 2.48 2.47 -19.91
N LEU A 160 1.99 2.46 -18.67
CA LEU A 160 1.67 1.26 -17.93
C LEU A 160 0.18 1.19 -17.60
N VAL A 161 -0.33 -0.02 -17.42
CA VAL A 161 -1.71 -0.28 -17.01
C VAL A 161 -1.70 -1.13 -15.74
N LEU A 162 -2.26 -0.57 -14.68
CA LEU A 162 -2.55 -1.25 -13.43
C LEU A 162 -3.97 -1.78 -13.45
N THR A 163 -4.15 -3.07 -13.20
CA THR A 163 -5.47 -3.71 -13.15
C THR A 163 -5.64 -4.41 -11.82
N GLY A 164 -6.77 -4.17 -11.14
CA GLY A 164 -7.14 -4.90 -9.94
C GLY A 164 -8.51 -5.56 -10.08
N TYR A 165 -8.64 -6.80 -9.63
CA TYR A 165 -9.89 -7.56 -9.67
C TYR A 165 -9.97 -8.62 -8.56
N VAL A 166 -11.19 -8.93 -8.12
CA VAL A 166 -11.43 -9.93 -7.07
C VAL A 166 -11.30 -11.33 -7.64
N VAL A 167 -10.52 -12.18 -6.98
CA VAL A 167 -10.26 -13.57 -7.40
C VAL A 167 -10.82 -14.60 -6.43
N TRP A 168 -11.04 -14.23 -5.18
CA TRP A 168 -11.63 -15.11 -4.18
C TRP A 168 -12.32 -14.31 -3.07
N VAL A 169 -13.42 -14.85 -2.56
CA VAL A 169 -14.17 -14.28 -1.43
C VAL A 169 -14.53 -15.39 -0.45
N GLY A 170 -14.16 -15.19 0.81
CA GLY A 170 -14.59 -15.99 1.95
C GLY A 170 -15.73 -15.31 2.71
N LYS A 171 -15.87 -15.62 4.01
CA LYS A 171 -16.95 -15.02 4.82
C LYS A 171 -16.80 -13.50 4.99
N SER A 172 -15.62 -13.06 5.45
CA SER A 172 -15.32 -11.65 5.74
C SER A 172 -13.97 -11.23 5.19
N SER A 173 -13.40 -12.03 4.28
CA SER A 173 -12.10 -11.81 3.67
C SER A 173 -12.23 -11.99 2.18
N LEU A 174 -11.47 -11.23 1.41
CA LEU A 174 -11.43 -11.33 -0.03
C LEU A 174 -10.00 -11.12 -0.53
N ASP A 175 -9.66 -11.84 -1.58
CA ASP A 175 -8.38 -11.73 -2.26
C ASP A 175 -8.57 -10.94 -3.55
N VAL A 176 -7.75 -9.92 -3.72
CA VAL A 176 -7.72 -9.03 -4.87
C VAL A 176 -6.40 -9.24 -5.58
N ASN A 177 -6.43 -9.69 -6.83
CA ASN A 177 -5.23 -9.76 -7.65
C ASN A 177 -4.99 -8.38 -8.27
N VAL A 178 -3.74 -7.96 -8.27
CA VAL A 178 -3.28 -6.71 -8.89
C VAL A 178 -2.14 -7.02 -9.83
N GLU A 179 -2.23 -6.50 -11.05
CA GLU A 179 -1.28 -6.75 -12.13
C GLU A 179 -0.87 -5.45 -12.81
N ILE A 180 0.38 -5.41 -13.27
CA ILE A 180 0.93 -4.31 -14.07
C ILE A 180 1.32 -4.85 -15.44
N HIS A 181 0.87 -4.15 -16.49
CA HIS A 181 1.21 -4.44 -17.88
C HIS A 181 1.78 -3.20 -18.56
N ARG A 182 2.54 -3.40 -19.64
CA ARG A 182 2.79 -2.31 -20.60
C ARG A 182 1.50 -2.01 -21.35
N ALA A 183 1.16 -0.74 -21.53
CA ALA A 183 -0.10 -0.34 -22.15
C ALA A 183 -0.23 -0.83 -23.60
N ARG A 184 0.87 -0.85 -24.37
CA ARG A 184 0.86 -1.35 -25.76
C ARG A 184 0.55 -2.85 -25.88
N ASP A 185 0.83 -3.61 -24.83
CA ASP A 185 0.65 -5.06 -24.77
C ASP A 185 -0.66 -5.43 -24.04
N TYR A 186 -1.37 -4.44 -23.51
CA TYR A 186 -2.58 -4.62 -22.73
C TYR A 186 -3.82 -4.68 -23.64
N ASP A 187 -4.38 -5.88 -23.80
CA ASP A 187 -5.68 -6.07 -24.44
C ASP A 187 -6.82 -6.08 -23.41
N SER A 188 -7.64 -5.02 -23.44
CA SER A 188 -8.83 -4.89 -22.59
C SER A 188 -9.91 -5.91 -22.92
N SER A 189 -9.96 -6.41 -24.16
CA SER A 189 -10.97 -7.35 -24.67
C SER A 189 -10.61 -8.82 -24.47
N ALA A 190 -9.32 -9.13 -24.24
CA ALA A 190 -8.87 -10.50 -24.01
C ALA A 190 -9.42 -11.05 -22.69
N ALA A 191 -10.47 -11.86 -22.76
CA ALA A 191 -10.95 -12.66 -21.63
C ALA A 191 -9.96 -13.77 -21.22
N VAL A 192 -8.87 -13.96 -21.98
CA VAL A 192 -7.93 -15.08 -21.83
C VAL A 192 -6.68 -14.65 -21.03
N PRO A 193 -6.43 -15.24 -19.84
CA PRO A 193 -5.27 -14.93 -18.99
C PRO A 193 -3.90 -15.23 -19.62
N ALA A 194 -3.82 -16.21 -20.52
CA ALA A 194 -2.53 -16.73 -21.04
C ALA A 194 -1.76 -15.75 -21.94
N ALA A 195 -2.45 -14.90 -22.71
CA ALA A 195 -1.79 -13.85 -23.50
C ALA A 195 -1.31 -12.69 -22.61
N ARG A 196 -2.06 -12.40 -21.54
CA ARG A 196 -1.72 -11.37 -20.55
C ARG A 196 -0.47 -11.74 -19.77
N GLU A 197 -0.26 -13.02 -19.48
CA GLU A 197 0.87 -13.51 -18.69
C GLU A 197 2.24 -13.11 -19.27
N LYS A 198 2.41 -13.15 -20.60
CA LYS A 198 3.68 -12.74 -21.25
C LYS A 198 3.96 -11.23 -21.18
N SER A 199 2.92 -10.42 -21.04
CA SER A 199 3.00 -8.96 -20.97
C SER A 199 3.04 -8.40 -19.54
N ARG A 200 2.91 -9.29 -18.55
CA ARG A 200 2.83 -8.94 -17.14
C ARG A 200 4.22 -8.56 -16.62
N LEU A 201 4.33 -7.35 -16.11
CA LEU A 201 5.56 -6.83 -15.52
C LEU A 201 5.64 -7.18 -14.03
N LEU A 202 4.51 -7.11 -13.34
CA LEU A 202 4.38 -7.37 -11.91
C LEU A 202 3.01 -7.95 -11.60
N SER A 203 2.95 -8.88 -10.65
CA SER A 203 1.71 -9.46 -10.13
C SER A 203 1.79 -9.64 -8.62
N SER A 204 0.67 -9.42 -7.92
CA SER A 204 0.54 -9.83 -6.53
C SER A 204 -0.94 -9.97 -6.13
N THR A 205 -1.20 -10.75 -5.09
CA THR A 205 -2.53 -10.88 -4.49
C THR A 205 -2.58 -10.27 -3.09
N PHE A 206 -3.52 -9.35 -2.90
CA PHE A 206 -3.78 -8.67 -1.65
C PHE A 206 -5.00 -9.26 -0.95
N THR A 207 -4.86 -9.69 0.29
CA THR A 207 -5.97 -10.16 1.12
C THR A 207 -6.49 -9.01 1.97
N TYR A 208 -7.76 -8.68 1.76
CA TYR A 208 -8.51 -7.70 2.54
C TYR A 208 -9.46 -8.37 3.53
N VAL A 209 -9.73 -7.70 4.64
CA VAL A 209 -10.74 -8.11 5.63
C VAL A 209 -11.80 -7.02 5.80
N ALA A 210 -13.05 -7.43 5.63
CA ALA A 210 -14.24 -6.64 5.82
C ALA A 210 -14.63 -6.57 7.31
N ARG A 211 -14.74 -5.35 7.84
CA ARG A 211 -15.19 -5.09 9.21
C ARG A 211 -16.27 -4.03 9.25
N HIS A 212 -17.18 -4.11 10.21
CA HIS A 212 -18.11 -3.02 10.48
C HIS A 212 -17.35 -1.80 11.01
N ARG A 213 -17.58 -0.61 10.44
CA ARG A 213 -16.89 0.62 10.86
C ARG A 213 -17.18 1.02 12.30
N ALA A 214 -18.43 0.85 12.75
CA ALA A 214 -18.83 1.21 14.11
C ALA A 214 -18.38 0.19 15.17
N THR A 215 -18.49 -1.12 14.89
CA THR A 215 -18.25 -2.17 15.90
C THR A 215 -16.89 -2.85 15.78
N GLY A 216 -16.17 -2.68 14.66
CA GLY A 216 -14.90 -3.36 14.37
C GLY A 216 -15.02 -4.86 14.13
N LYS A 217 -16.21 -5.45 14.26
CA LYS A 217 -16.47 -6.88 14.07
C LYS A 217 -16.40 -7.27 12.59
N ALA A 218 -16.09 -8.54 12.32
CA ALA A 218 -16.06 -9.08 10.96
C ALA A 218 -17.43 -8.90 10.28
N ALA A 219 -17.41 -8.43 9.04
CA ALA A 219 -18.61 -8.20 8.23
C ALA A 219 -18.61 -9.12 7.00
N MET A 220 -19.78 -9.53 6.55
CA MET A 220 -19.91 -10.42 5.42
C MET A 220 -19.58 -9.70 4.10
N ALA A 221 -18.73 -10.30 3.28
CA ALA A 221 -18.42 -9.82 1.93
C ALA A 221 -19.41 -10.39 0.91
N ASN A 222 -19.60 -9.68 -0.21
CA ASN A 222 -20.47 -10.12 -1.30
C ASN A 222 -19.88 -11.37 -1.98
N PRO A 223 -20.64 -12.47 -2.18
CA PRO A 223 -20.12 -13.66 -2.84
C PRO A 223 -19.63 -13.38 -4.26
N LEU A 224 -18.53 -14.04 -4.66
CA LEU A 224 -18.02 -13.93 -6.03
C LEU A 224 -18.81 -14.86 -6.97
N ALA A 225 -19.47 -14.30 -7.98
CA ALA A 225 -20.09 -15.03 -9.07
C ALA A 225 -19.02 -15.43 -10.10
N LEU A 226 -18.81 -16.73 -10.25
CA LEU A 226 -17.81 -17.31 -11.16
C LEU A 226 -18.44 -17.56 -12.53
N THR A 227 -17.92 -16.93 -13.57
CA THR A 227 -18.51 -16.98 -14.92
C THR A 227 -17.70 -17.87 -15.87
N THR A 228 -16.38 -17.86 -15.74
CA THR A 228 -15.46 -18.61 -16.62
C THR A 228 -14.79 -19.78 -15.91
N GLU A 229 -14.30 -20.77 -16.66
CA GLU A 229 -13.59 -21.90 -16.08
C GLU A 229 -12.24 -21.49 -15.46
N ALA A 230 -11.57 -20.50 -16.04
CA ALA A 230 -10.35 -19.92 -15.49
C ALA A 230 -10.61 -19.26 -14.12
N GLU A 231 -11.73 -18.53 -13.96
CA GLU A 231 -12.13 -17.96 -12.67
C GLU A 231 -12.41 -19.05 -11.64
N LYS A 232 -13.05 -20.16 -12.01
CA LYS A 232 -13.30 -21.28 -11.09
C LYS A 232 -12.00 -21.95 -10.64
N ALA A 233 -11.08 -22.20 -11.56
CA ALA A 233 -9.78 -22.78 -11.24
C ALA A 233 -8.99 -21.89 -10.28
N LEU A 234 -8.95 -20.57 -10.56
CA LEU A 234 -8.29 -19.60 -9.71
C LEU A 234 -8.95 -19.52 -8.32
N PHE A 235 -10.29 -19.47 -8.27
CA PHE A 235 -11.03 -19.47 -7.01
C PHE A 235 -10.71 -20.68 -6.14
N ALA A 236 -10.64 -21.88 -6.73
CA ALA A 236 -10.29 -23.11 -6.03
C ALA A 236 -8.86 -23.07 -5.48
N GLN A 237 -7.88 -22.64 -6.29
CA GLN A 237 -6.49 -22.45 -5.86
C GLN A 237 -6.42 -21.47 -4.68
N ARG A 238 -7.12 -20.33 -4.75
CA ARG A 238 -7.16 -19.34 -3.68
C ARG A 238 -7.87 -19.84 -2.42
N ALA A 239 -8.90 -20.67 -2.56
CA ALA A 239 -9.56 -21.32 -1.43
C ALA A 239 -8.59 -22.23 -0.65
N THR A 240 -7.80 -23.05 -1.35
CA THR A 240 -6.78 -23.90 -0.70
C THR A 240 -5.71 -23.06 0.02
N ALA A 241 -5.26 -21.96 -0.60
CA ALA A 241 -4.31 -21.04 0.04
C ALA A 241 -4.93 -20.36 1.28
N ALA A 242 -6.22 -19.99 1.23
CA ALA A 242 -6.92 -19.41 2.36
C ALA A 242 -7.10 -20.38 3.53
N GLU A 243 -7.33 -21.67 3.24
CA GLU A 243 -7.37 -22.74 4.24
C GLU A 243 -6.00 -22.95 4.90
N LEU A 244 -4.94 -23.03 4.10
CA LEU A 244 -3.56 -23.11 4.60
C LEU A 244 -3.20 -21.91 5.48
N ARG A 245 -3.58 -20.69 5.06
CA ARG A 245 -3.39 -19.49 5.88
C ARG A 245 -4.17 -19.56 7.19
N ARG A 246 -5.35 -20.19 7.21
CA ARG A 246 -6.15 -20.34 8.42
C ARG A 246 -5.53 -21.35 9.38
N SER A 247 -5.06 -22.50 8.90
CA SER A 247 -4.40 -23.49 9.75
C SER A 247 -3.10 -22.97 10.35
N GLN A 248 -2.36 -22.12 9.62
CA GLN A 248 -1.13 -21.50 10.11
C GLN A 248 -1.34 -20.35 11.10
N ARG A 249 -2.56 -19.83 11.31
CA ARG A 249 -2.81 -18.73 12.28
C ARG A 249 -2.58 -19.12 13.72
N ASP A 250 -2.92 -20.36 14.06
CA ASP A 250 -2.82 -20.88 15.43
C ASP A 250 -1.42 -21.48 15.70
N THR A 251 -0.57 -21.53 14.67
CA THR A 251 0.82 -21.95 14.82
C THR A 251 1.68 -20.72 15.12
N PRO A 252 2.36 -20.64 16.28
CA PRO A 252 3.25 -19.52 16.55
C PRO A 252 4.32 -19.42 15.45
N PRO A 253 4.76 -18.21 15.07
CA PRO A 253 5.75 -17.99 14.01
C PRO A 253 7.16 -18.36 14.44
N VAL A 254 7.29 -19.29 15.37
CA VAL A 254 8.54 -19.97 15.66
C VAL A 254 8.54 -21.17 14.73
N ALA A 255 8.78 -20.95 13.44
CA ALA A 255 9.59 -21.94 12.76
C ALA A 255 10.85 -22.01 13.63
N ALA A 256 11.10 -23.16 14.27
CA ALA A 256 12.42 -23.41 14.81
C ALA A 256 13.37 -23.01 13.68
N ILE A 257 14.29 -22.07 13.95
CA ILE A 257 15.37 -21.83 13.00
C ILE A 257 16.02 -23.20 12.90
N GLU A 258 15.72 -23.95 11.84
CA GLU A 258 16.50 -25.13 11.54
C GLU A 258 17.90 -24.58 11.40
N GLU A 259 18.78 -24.95 12.33
CA GLU A 259 20.21 -24.69 12.24
C GLU A 259 20.71 -25.47 11.03
N THR A 260 20.46 -24.88 9.86
CA THR A 260 20.97 -25.38 8.62
C THR A 260 22.48 -25.24 8.67
N GLU A 261 23.19 -26.18 8.04
CA GLU A 261 24.64 -26.06 7.89
C GLU A 261 25.04 -24.71 7.26
N ALA A 262 24.19 -24.12 6.44
CA ALA A 262 24.39 -22.79 5.88
C ALA A 262 24.38 -21.69 6.94
N LEU A 263 23.41 -21.69 7.87
CA LEU A 263 23.36 -20.73 8.96
C LEU A 263 24.56 -20.89 9.88
N GLN A 264 24.92 -22.13 10.22
CA GLN A 264 26.08 -22.41 11.07
C GLN A 264 27.38 -21.85 10.46
N ARG A 265 27.58 -22.06 9.15
CA ARG A 265 28.73 -21.47 8.42
C ARG A 265 28.74 -19.94 8.49
N LEU A 266 27.58 -19.28 8.31
CA LEU A 266 27.48 -17.82 8.41
C LEU A 266 27.80 -17.30 9.82
N ILE A 267 27.37 -18.03 10.86
CA ILE A 267 27.67 -17.69 12.26
C ILE A 267 29.17 -17.84 12.54
N GLU A 268 29.81 -18.91 12.07
CA GLU A 268 31.24 -19.14 12.22
C GLU A 268 32.07 -18.07 11.52
N GLU A 269 31.75 -17.74 10.26
CA GLU A 269 32.40 -16.67 9.50
C GLU A 269 32.23 -15.31 10.20
N GLY A 270 31.00 -15.00 10.64
CA GLY A 270 30.70 -13.76 11.35
C GLY A 270 31.41 -13.65 12.70
N SER A 271 31.54 -14.76 13.43
CA SER A 271 32.26 -14.82 14.71
C SER A 271 33.75 -14.61 14.52
N ALA A 272 34.36 -15.28 13.55
CA ALA A 272 35.78 -15.08 13.23
C ALA A 272 36.08 -13.62 12.82
N MET A 273 35.20 -13.01 12.01
CA MET A 273 35.33 -11.61 11.60
C MET A 273 35.14 -10.65 12.79
N GLN A 274 34.30 -11.00 13.75
CA GLN A 274 34.08 -10.19 14.95
C GLN A 274 35.27 -10.26 15.92
N ASP A 275 35.81 -11.45 16.15
CA ASP A 275 36.88 -11.70 17.13
C ASP A 275 38.27 -11.35 16.57
N MET A 276 38.50 -11.60 15.28
CA MET A 276 39.76 -11.34 14.59
C MET A 276 39.51 -10.60 13.26
N PRO A 277 39.19 -9.30 13.27
CA PRO A 277 38.81 -8.55 12.07
C PRO A 277 39.85 -8.58 10.94
N ALA A 278 41.13 -8.69 11.28
CA ALA A 278 42.21 -8.78 10.30
C ALA A 278 42.20 -10.08 9.46
N LEU A 279 41.54 -11.13 9.95
CA LEU A 279 41.38 -12.41 9.26
C LEU A 279 40.03 -12.53 8.53
N GLY A 280 39.14 -11.55 8.69
CA GLY A 280 37.85 -11.53 8.03
C GLY A 280 37.96 -11.47 6.50
N HIS A 281 36.99 -12.05 5.81
CA HIS A 281 36.94 -12.00 4.35
C HIS A 281 36.76 -10.54 3.86
N ARG A 282 37.55 -10.11 2.87
CA ARG A 282 37.55 -8.70 2.39
C ARG A 282 36.20 -8.26 1.81
N ASN A 283 35.43 -9.21 1.30
CA ASN A 283 34.11 -8.97 0.71
C ASN A 283 32.96 -9.36 1.66
N ALA A 284 33.23 -9.46 2.96
CA ALA A 284 32.21 -9.70 3.98
C ALA A 284 31.99 -8.44 4.81
N ILE A 285 30.76 -8.28 5.31
CA ILE A 285 30.37 -7.24 6.26
C ILE A 285 29.39 -7.83 7.26
N LEU A 286 29.59 -7.52 8.54
CA LEU A 286 28.66 -7.97 9.59
C LEU A 286 27.34 -7.20 9.47
N MET A 287 26.21 -7.90 9.63
CA MET A 287 24.87 -7.29 9.53
C MET A 287 24.69 -6.07 10.45
N LYS A 288 25.33 -6.06 11.63
CA LYS A 288 25.29 -4.93 12.58
C LYS A 288 25.87 -3.63 12.01
N HIS A 289 26.69 -3.70 10.95
CA HIS A 289 27.27 -2.53 10.29
C HIS A 289 26.42 -2.00 9.13
N THR A 290 25.42 -2.76 8.69
CA THR A 290 24.49 -2.36 7.62
C THR A 290 23.09 -2.08 8.16
N GLY A 291 22.82 -2.38 9.43
CA GLY A 291 21.51 -2.15 10.06
C GLY A 291 21.12 -0.67 10.07
N LEU A 292 19.97 -0.36 9.47
CA LEU A 292 19.36 0.96 9.49
C LEU A 292 18.01 0.92 10.19
N GLU A 293 17.66 2.01 10.86
CA GLU A 293 16.38 2.20 11.52
C GLU A 293 15.78 3.54 11.10
N ASN A 294 14.44 3.57 10.94
CA ASN A 294 13.70 4.79 10.64
C ASN A 294 12.47 4.87 11.53
N SER A 295 12.13 6.08 11.99
CA SER A 295 10.94 6.36 12.78
C SER A 295 10.14 7.47 12.12
N VAL A 296 8.87 7.17 11.83
CA VAL A 296 7.97 8.09 11.14
C VAL A 296 6.71 8.27 11.98
N VAL A 297 6.39 9.52 12.29
CA VAL A 297 5.13 9.87 12.94
C VAL A 297 4.01 9.79 11.90
N CYS A 298 3.07 8.88 12.09
CA CYS A 298 1.91 8.75 11.21
C CYS A 298 0.98 9.95 11.37
N GLN A 299 0.69 10.62 10.26
CA GLN A 299 -0.18 11.79 10.19
C GLN A 299 -1.57 11.40 9.66
N PRO A 300 -2.60 12.25 9.81
CA PRO A 300 -3.96 11.94 9.35
C PRO A 300 -4.07 11.61 7.86
N GLN A 301 -3.14 12.08 7.03
CA GLN A 301 -3.07 11.70 5.62
C GLN A 301 -2.58 10.26 5.40
N ASN A 302 -1.90 9.64 6.37
CA ASN A 302 -1.38 8.28 6.26
C ASN A 302 -2.37 7.22 6.75
N VAL A 303 -3.58 7.63 7.19
CA VAL A 303 -4.63 6.70 7.59
C VAL A 303 -5.64 6.48 6.46
N ASN A 304 -6.11 5.25 6.32
CA ASN A 304 -7.20 4.88 5.44
C ASN A 304 -8.53 5.51 5.89
N THR A 305 -9.58 5.37 5.09
CA THR A 305 -10.94 5.86 5.41
C THR A 305 -11.54 5.24 6.67
N GLY A 306 -10.98 4.14 7.16
CA GLY A 306 -11.31 3.50 8.44
C GLY A 306 -10.53 4.04 9.65
N GLY A 307 -9.68 5.05 9.47
CA GLY A 307 -8.88 5.66 10.54
C GLY A 307 -7.68 4.82 11.00
N ARG A 308 -7.28 3.79 10.24
CA ARG A 308 -6.09 2.98 10.51
C ARG A 308 -4.97 3.34 9.54
N VAL A 309 -3.71 3.18 9.95
CA VAL A 309 -2.57 3.42 9.05
C VAL A 309 -2.73 2.56 7.78
N PHE A 310 -2.52 3.20 6.63
CA PHE A 310 -2.68 2.59 5.32
C PHE A 310 -1.56 1.57 5.06
N GLY A 311 -1.90 0.37 4.57
CA GLY A 311 -0.94 -0.71 4.35
C GLY A 311 0.13 -0.33 3.32
N GLY A 312 -0.28 0.28 2.21
CA GLY A 312 0.59 0.81 1.17
C GLY A 312 1.64 1.79 1.70
N PHE A 313 1.26 2.67 2.62
CA PHE A 313 2.19 3.61 3.25
C PHE A 313 3.27 2.88 4.07
N ILE A 314 2.88 1.85 4.83
CA ILE A 314 3.82 1.05 5.62
C ILE A 314 4.78 0.30 4.69
N MET A 315 4.27 -0.30 3.62
CA MET A 315 5.11 -1.02 2.65
C MET A 315 6.10 -0.10 1.94
N HIS A 316 5.66 1.10 1.54
CA HIS A 316 6.53 2.11 0.96
C HIS A 316 7.70 2.44 1.90
N ARG A 317 7.41 2.77 3.17
CA ARG A 317 8.46 3.11 4.15
C ARG A 317 9.38 1.94 4.48
N ALA A 318 8.84 0.72 4.54
CA ALA A 318 9.62 -0.49 4.73
C ALA A 318 10.56 -0.73 3.54
N PHE A 319 10.07 -0.52 2.31
CA PHE A 319 10.86 -0.66 1.09
C PHE A 319 11.99 0.37 1.01
N ASP A 320 11.73 1.64 1.31
CA ASP A 320 12.76 2.69 1.31
C ASP A 320 13.93 2.35 2.27
N LEU A 321 13.60 1.79 3.43
CA LEU A 321 14.58 1.35 4.43
C LEU A 321 15.37 0.12 3.95
N ALA A 322 14.69 -0.85 3.33
CA ALA A 322 15.30 -2.04 2.76
C ALA A 322 16.24 -1.70 1.60
N LEU A 323 15.83 -0.78 0.72
CA LEU A 323 16.63 -0.27 -0.40
C LEU A 323 17.92 0.39 0.13
N SER A 324 17.79 1.27 1.13
CA SER A 324 18.92 1.97 1.75
C SER A 324 19.90 0.98 2.42
N THR A 325 19.36 0.00 3.15
CA THR A 325 20.15 -1.05 3.80
C THR A 325 20.91 -1.88 2.77
N SER A 326 20.24 -2.24 1.67
CA SER A 326 20.83 -3.02 0.58
C SER A 326 21.92 -2.23 -0.17
N TYR A 327 21.72 -0.93 -0.36
CA TYR A 327 22.72 -0.04 -0.95
C TYR A 327 24.00 0.05 -0.11
N ILE A 328 23.86 0.18 1.22
CA ILE A 328 25.01 0.19 2.15
C ILE A 328 25.74 -1.15 2.13
N PHE A 329 25.01 -2.26 2.12
CA PHE A 329 25.58 -3.60 2.07
C PHE A 329 26.33 -3.87 0.75
N ALA A 330 25.67 -3.60 -0.39
CA ALA A 330 26.20 -3.96 -1.70
C ALA A 330 27.24 -2.97 -2.23
N GLY A 331 27.22 -1.71 -1.77
CA GLY A 331 28.03 -0.63 -2.34
C GLY A 331 27.65 -0.27 -3.78
N ALA A 332 26.49 -0.73 -4.26
CA ALA A 332 25.96 -0.52 -5.60
C ALA A 332 24.44 -0.36 -5.55
N TYR A 333 23.86 0.29 -6.55
CA TYR A 333 22.41 0.54 -6.60
C TYR A 333 21.63 -0.79 -6.73
N PRO A 334 20.82 -1.17 -5.72
CA PRO A 334 20.07 -2.42 -5.76
C PRO A 334 18.91 -2.34 -6.76
N ILE A 335 18.56 -3.48 -7.34
CA ILE A 335 17.41 -3.63 -8.24
C ILE A 335 16.35 -4.47 -7.53
N PHE A 336 15.09 -4.04 -7.64
CA PHE A 336 13.97 -4.78 -7.09
C PHE A 336 13.71 -6.08 -7.88
N LEU A 337 13.53 -7.18 -7.16
CA LEU A 337 13.18 -8.50 -7.71
C LEU A 337 11.82 -8.95 -7.22
N GLU A 338 11.70 -9.13 -5.90
CA GLU A 338 10.48 -9.61 -5.26
C GLU A 338 10.34 -9.09 -3.84
N VAL A 339 9.10 -9.11 -3.32
CA VAL A 339 8.84 -9.02 -1.88
C VAL A 339 8.14 -10.30 -1.46
N ASP A 340 8.68 -10.94 -0.43
CA ASP A 340 8.04 -12.06 0.25
C ASP A 340 6.67 -11.70 0.85
N LYS A 341 5.93 -12.72 1.28
CA LYS A 341 4.63 -12.54 1.92
C LYS A 341 4.68 -11.55 3.09
N ILE A 342 3.84 -10.53 3.03
CA ILE A 342 3.66 -9.51 4.07
C ILE A 342 2.39 -9.85 4.87
N ALA A 343 2.48 -9.85 6.20
CA ALA A 343 1.33 -10.00 7.09
C ALA A 343 1.21 -8.80 8.03
N PHE A 344 0.05 -8.14 8.01
CA PHE A 344 -0.27 -7.04 8.93
C PHE A 344 -0.94 -7.62 10.18
N ARG A 345 -0.27 -7.49 11.33
CA ARG A 345 -0.70 -8.05 12.63
C ARG A 345 -1.37 -7.03 13.53
#